data_AF-A0A8T3ZAB5-F1
#
_entry.id   AF-A0A8T3ZAB5-F1
#
_cell.length_a   1.000
_cell.length_b   1.000
_cell.length_c   1.000
_cell.angle_alpha   90.00
_cell.angle_beta   90.00
_cell.angle_gamma   90.00
#
_symmetry.space_group_name_H-M   'P 1'
#
loop_
_entity.id
_entity.type
_entity.pdbx_description
1 polymer ?
#
loop_
_entity_poly.entity_id
_entity_poly.type
_entity_poly.pdbx_seq_one_letter_code
_entity_poly.pdbx_strand_id
1 'polypeptide(L)' 'MGDLTTIPVYKDTREKLKAYGFKGETYDKILQRLMEKVEYTSFMERQYEILSHKDKFKPLDEIA' A
#
# COMPACT_ATOMS: atom_id res chain seq x y z
N MET A 1 7.91 18.72 8.09
CA MET A 1 6.68 18.87 7.30
C MET A 1 7.11 19.33 5.93
N GLY A 2 6.76 18.58 4.88
CA GLY A 2 7.07 18.95 3.50
C GLY A 2 6.11 20.00 2.97
N ASP A 3 6.41 20.54 1.79
CA ASP A 3 5.59 21.54 1.14
C ASP A 3 4.23 20.97 0.72
N LEU A 4 3.17 21.76 0.89
CA LEU A 4 1.83 21.39 0.44
C LEU A 4 1.76 21.52 -1.09
N THR A 5 1.27 20.48 -1.74
CA THR A 5 1.05 20.45 -3.18
C THR A 5 -0.44 20.27 -3.48
N THR A 6 -0.85 20.61 -4.71
CA THR A 6 -2.25 20.46 -5.15
C THR A 6 -2.36 19.30 -6.12
N ILE A 7 -3.31 18.41 -5.87
CA ILE A 7 -3.65 17.29 -6.78
C ILE A 7 -5.03 17.58 -7.38
N PRO A 8 -5.13 17.92 -8.68
CA PRO A 8 -6.41 18.10 -9.33
C PRO A 8 -7.12 16.74 -9.50
N VAL A 9 -8.38 16.67 -9.05
CA VAL A 9 -9.23 15.48 -9.18
C VAL A 9 -10.66 15.89 -9.51
N TYR A 10 -11.42 14.99 -10.12
CA TYR A 10 -12.86 15.20 -10.30
C TYR A 10 -13.59 15.27 -8.96
N LYS A 11 -14.70 16.02 -8.93
CA LYS A 11 -15.54 16.18 -7.73
C LYS A 11 -15.96 14.83 -7.16
N ASP A 12 -16.40 13.91 -8.01
CA ASP A 12 -16.87 12.59 -7.57
C ASP A 12 -15.75 11.75 -6.93
N THR A 13 -14.52 11.86 -7.44
CA THR A 13 -13.35 11.22 -6.84
C THR A 13 -13.07 11.77 -5.44
N ARG A 14 -13.17 13.09 -5.26
CA ARG A 14 -12.99 13.73 -3.95
C ARG A 14 -14.08 13.31 -2.95
N GLU A 15 -15.34 13.23 -3.38
CA GLU A 15 -16.43 12.77 -2.51
C GLU A 15 -16.27 11.29 -2.12
N LYS A 16 -15.84 10.43 -3.05
CA LYS A 16 -15.46 9.04 -2.74
C LYS A 16 -14.30 8.99 -1.75
N LEU A 17 -13.27 9.80 -1.95
CA LEU A 17 -12.12 9.87 -1.04
C LEU A 17 -12.55 10.23 0.39
N LYS A 18 -13.49 11.18 0.53
CA LYS A 18 -14.05 11.57 1.82
C LYS A 18 -14.80 10.43 2.51
N ALA A 19 -15.49 9.57 1.76
CA ALA A 19 -16.19 8.40 2.30
C ALA A 19 -15.25 7.35 2.91
N TYR A 20 -13.97 7.32 2.51
CA TYR A 20 -12.97 6.44 3.10
C TYR A 20 -12.36 6.99 4.39
N GLY A 21 -12.59 8.26 4.73
CA GLY A 21 -12.00 8.93 5.88
C GLY A 21 -12.86 8.93 7.14
N PHE A 22 -12.23 9.20 8.28
CA PHE A 22 -12.90 9.42 9.56
C PHE A 22 -13.16 10.91 9.81
N LYS A 23 -14.05 11.23 10.77
CA LYS A 23 -14.34 12.61 11.16
C LYS A 23 -13.05 13.30 11.65
N GLY A 24 -12.65 14.38 10.96
CA GLY A 24 -11.44 15.15 11.28
C GLY A 24 -10.15 14.63 10.61
N GLU A 25 -10.23 13.59 9.78
CA GLU A 25 -9.10 13.11 8.98
C GLU A 25 -8.88 14.00 7.76
N THR A 26 -7.63 14.30 7.42
CA THR A 26 -7.26 15.08 6.23
C THR A 26 -7.20 14.19 4.99
N TYR A 27 -7.39 14.75 3.80
CA TYR A 27 -7.23 14.00 2.54
C TYR A 27 -5.84 13.37 2.42
N ASP A 28 -4.80 14.07 2.85
CA ASP A 28 -3.42 13.55 2.86
C ASP A 28 -3.28 12.28 3.71
N LYS A 29 -3.86 12.25 4.91
CA LYS A 29 -3.85 11.05 5.77
C LYS A 29 -4.65 9.89 5.17
N ILE A 30 -5.81 10.18 4.57
CA ILE A 30 -6.59 9.16 3.86
C ILE A 30 -5.76 8.54 2.73
N LEU A 31 -5.09 9.39 1.93
CA LEU A 31 -4.24 8.94 0.84
C LEU A 31 -3.07 8.10 1.33
N GLN A 32 -2.34 8.54 2.37
CA GLN A 32 -1.23 7.78 2.97
C GLN A 32 -1.68 6.39 3.41
N ARG A 33 -2.78 6.31 4.17
CA ARG A 33 -3.33 5.03 4.63
C ARG A 33 -3.78 4.12 3.48
N LEU A 34 -4.31 4.68 2.40
CA LEU A 34 -4.68 3.90 1.22
C LEU A 34 -3.44 3.38 0.48
N MET A 35 -2.39 4.19 0.37
CA MET A 35 -1.11 3.79 -0.23
C MET A 35 -0.44 2.66 0.57
N GLU A 36 -0.36 2.80 1.89
CA GLU A 36 0.19 1.76 2.78
C GLU A 36 -0.53 0.42 2.64
N LYS A 37 -1.86 0.44 2.49
CA LYS A 37 -2.65 -0.79 2.27
C LYS A 37 -2.33 -1.47 0.94
N VAL A 38 -2.16 -0.69 -0.13
CA VAL A 38 -1.82 -1.23 -1.46
C VAL A 38 -0.40 -1.78 -1.45
N GLU A 39 0.54 -1.06 -0.85
CA GLU A 39 1.94 -1.51 -0.70
C GLU A 39 2.01 -2.82 0.08
N TYR A 40 1.32 -2.91 1.22
CA TYR A 40 1.25 -4.14 2.01
C TYR A 40 0.67 -5.31 1.20
N THR A 41 -0.44 -5.09 0.49
CA THR A 41 -1.10 -6.14 -0.30
C THR A 41 -0.17 -6.63 -1.41
N SER A 42 0.44 -5.70 -2.16
CA SER A 42 1.38 -6.02 -3.25
C SER A 42 2.62 -6.75 -2.74
N PHE A 43 3.13 -6.34 -1.57
CA PHE A 43 4.24 -7.01 -0.91
C PHE A 43 3.86 -8.44 -0.54
N MET A 44 2.71 -8.64 0.08
CA MET A 44 2.24 -9.96 0.50
C MET A 44 2.00 -10.90 -0.68
N GLU A 45 1.41 -10.42 -1.78
CA GLU A 45 1.24 -11.21 -3.00
C GLU A 45 2.58 -11.75 -3.52
N ARG A 46 3.61 -10.89 -3.57
CA ARG A 46 4.96 -11.30 -3.95
C ARG A 46 5.56 -12.32 -2.98
N GLN A 47 5.37 -12.14 -1.67
CA GLN A 47 5.86 -13.12 -0.69
C GLN A 47 5.18 -14.47 -0.85
N TYR A 48 3.86 -14.49 -1.11
CA TYR A 48 3.14 -15.73 -1.36
C TYR A 48 3.61 -16.44 -2.63
N GLU A 49 3.90 -15.69 -3.70
CA GLU A 49 4.49 -16.25 -4.91
C GLU A 49 5.84 -16.91 -4.61
N ILE A 50 6.74 -16.23 -3.90
CA ILE A 50 8.04 -16.80 -3.50
C ILE A 50 7.84 -18.07 -2.67
N LEU A 51 6.95 -18.04 -1.68
CA LEU A 51 6.65 -19.18 -0.82
C LEU A 51 5.97 -20.35 -1.55
N SER A 52 5.35 -20.10 -2.72
CA SER A 52 4.78 -21.18 -3.54
C SER A 52 5.86 -22.07 -4.16
N HIS A 53 7.09 -21.56 -4.28
CA HIS A 53 8.25 -22.28 -4.82
C HIS A 53 9.15 -22.87 -3.72
N LYS A 54 8.57 -23.22 -2.56
CA LYS A 54 9.27 -23.81 -1.41
C LYS A 54 10.07 -25.07 -1.75
N ASP A 55 9.64 -25.82 -2.76
CA ASP A 55 10.34 -26.99 -3.30
C ASP A 55 11.72 -26.66 -3.87
N LYS A 56 11.96 -25.40 -4.25
CA LYS A 56 13.24 -24.90 -4.78
C LYS A 56 14.14 -24.30 -3.70
N PHE A 57 13.68 -24.23 -2.46
CA PHE A 57 14.43 -23.59 -1.39
C PHE A 57 15.54 -24.53 -0.95
N LYS A 58 16.77 -24.02 -0.94
CA LYS A 58 17.93 -24.74 -0.42
C LYS A 58 18.17 -24.33 1.04
N PRO A 59 18.40 -25.30 1.94
CA PRO A 59 18.96 -25.02 3.26
C PRO A 59 20.25 -24.19 3.15
N LEU A 60 20.43 -23.22 4.05
CA LEU A 60 21.55 -22.28 4.01
C LEU A 60 22.91 -22.96 4.21
N ASP A 61 22.92 -24.07 4.95
CA ASP A 61 24.04 -24.97 5.18
C ASP A 61 24.51 -25.72 3.91
N GLU A 62 23.67 -25.81 2.87
CA GLU A 62 24.03 -26.40 1.57
C GLU A 62 24.67 -25.40 0.59
N ILE A 63 24.75 -24.11 0.96
CA ILE A 63 25.31 -23.03 0.12
C ILE A 63 26.75 -22.67 0.55
N ALA A 64 27.35 -23.45 1.46
CA ALA A 64 28.73 -23.26 1.94
C ALA A 64 29.79 -23.82 0.98
#